data_AF-A0A8T6HP72-F1
#
_entry.id   AF-A0A8T6HP72-F1
#
_cell.length_a   1.000
_cell.length_b   1.000
_cell.length_c   1.000
_cell.angle_alpha   90.00
_cell.angle_beta   90.00
_cell.angle_gamma   90.00
#
_symmetry.space_group_name_H-M   'P 1'
#
loop_
_entity.id
_entity.type
_entity.pdbx_description
1 polymer ?
#
loop_
_entity_poly.entity_id
_entity_poly.type
_entity_poly.pdbx_seq_one_letter_code
_entity_poly.pdbx_strand_id
1 'polypeptide(L)'
;PLDHPNQPFRFSTYQTSGPLREIESAGALEHIPATYAQVPSLFRPDGPMPADAILIQVSASGPEGMYSLGTSVGGIVDVVRTAPLVIAQVNPNLPYTFGAAELRPEEIDWVVPLESDVLELRRADPGPLEREIAESVAELVTDGATLQFGIGGVPEAIMGMLGDRRDLGIHSGLISDGVMGMVESGALTGSRKSTAPELIITTEAAGSAEFFHWIDRNPAVCMAPAGYTHALEVLAVQHNFVGINSAVQVALDGTINAESLGARQISGPGGQPDFASGAMLNGGVSVVAMPSTAARGKVSRIVRRLDSNAVVTTPRTLADRIITEFGQAGLAGRTLGARAEALREIAHPDFRDQLT
;
A
#
# COMPACT_ATOMS: atom_id res chain seq x y z
N PRO A 1 17.12 1.45 -23.93
CA PRO A 1 16.35 1.26 -25.17
C PRO A 1 16.06 -0.23 -25.37
N LEU A 2 14.82 -0.62 -25.10
CA LEU A 2 14.29 -1.86 -25.63
C LEU A 2 14.21 -1.72 -27.15
N ASP A 3 15.22 -2.20 -27.88
CA ASP A 3 15.25 -2.13 -29.35
C ASP A 3 14.02 -2.84 -29.97
N HIS A 4 13.48 -3.85 -29.28
CA HIS A 4 12.25 -4.54 -29.61
C HIS A 4 11.40 -4.82 -28.35
N PRO A 5 10.55 -3.89 -27.91
CA PRO A 5 9.91 -3.94 -26.59
C PRO A 5 8.90 -5.09 -26.41
N ASN A 6 8.52 -5.78 -27.49
CA ASN A 6 7.64 -6.96 -27.48
C ASN A 6 8.30 -8.23 -28.05
N GLN A 7 9.64 -8.25 -28.21
CA GLN A 7 10.37 -9.41 -28.71
C GLN A 7 11.71 -9.58 -27.99
N PRO A 8 12.02 -10.75 -27.40
CA PRO A 8 11.19 -11.96 -27.36
C PRO A 8 10.11 -11.95 -26.25
N PHE A 9 10.08 -10.93 -25.40
CA PHE A 9 9.21 -10.88 -24.21
C PHE A 9 7.95 -10.05 -24.41
N ARG A 10 6.86 -10.44 -23.74
CA ARG A 10 5.68 -9.60 -23.51
C ARG A 10 5.65 -9.23 -22.04
N PHE A 11 5.32 -7.98 -21.73
CA PHE A 11 5.30 -7.47 -20.37
C PHE A 11 3.87 -7.26 -19.91
N SER A 12 3.51 -7.90 -18.80
CA SER A 12 2.24 -7.67 -18.11
C SER A 12 2.52 -7.28 -16.67
N THR A 13 1.71 -6.38 -16.12
CA THR A 13 1.80 -5.97 -14.71
C THR A 13 0.43 -5.78 -14.10
N TYR A 14 0.27 -6.07 -12.81
CA TYR A 14 -0.91 -5.68 -12.02
C TYR A 14 -0.75 -4.30 -11.35
N GLN A 15 0.46 -3.72 -11.43
CA GLN A 15 0.78 -2.42 -10.84
C GLN A 15 1.90 -1.73 -11.64
N THR A 16 1.60 -0.60 -12.27
CA THR A 16 2.63 0.20 -12.95
C THR A 16 3.43 1.05 -11.96
N SER A 17 4.68 1.35 -12.31
CA SER A 17 5.60 2.13 -11.49
C SER A 17 6.63 2.84 -12.37
N GLY A 18 7.40 3.76 -11.77
CA GLY A 18 8.42 4.55 -12.49
C GLY A 18 9.37 3.74 -13.38
N PRO A 19 9.95 2.62 -12.89
CA PRO A 19 10.84 1.77 -13.68
C PRO A 19 10.21 1.16 -14.94
N LEU A 20 8.89 0.99 -14.99
CA LEU A 20 8.19 0.42 -16.15
C LEU A 20 7.83 1.45 -17.22
N ARG A 21 8.13 2.75 -16.99
CA ARG A 21 7.74 3.84 -17.91
C ARG A 21 8.29 3.70 -19.32
N GLU A 22 9.50 3.15 -19.49
CA GLU A 22 10.07 2.95 -20.84
C GLU A 22 9.23 1.93 -21.63
N ILE A 23 8.80 0.86 -20.97
CA ILE A 23 7.93 -0.20 -21.55
C ILE A 23 6.52 0.34 -21.81
N GLU A 24 5.96 1.08 -20.85
CA GLU A 24 4.65 1.74 -20.96
C GLU A 24 4.63 2.72 -22.15
N SER A 25 5.65 3.59 -22.26
CA SER A 25 5.74 4.59 -23.33
C SER A 25 5.89 3.97 -24.72
N ALA A 26 6.43 2.75 -24.79
CA ALA A 26 6.54 1.98 -26.02
C ALA A 26 5.24 1.24 -26.40
N GLY A 27 4.18 1.32 -25.59
CA GLY A 27 2.92 0.61 -25.81
C GLY A 27 3.04 -0.91 -25.68
N ALA A 28 4.03 -1.38 -24.92
CA ALA A 28 4.38 -2.80 -24.78
C ALA A 28 4.04 -3.38 -23.39
N LEU A 29 3.43 -2.57 -22.51
CA LEU A 29 3.04 -2.98 -21.18
C LEU A 29 1.53 -3.23 -21.13
N GLU A 30 1.14 -4.47 -20.86
CA GLU A 30 -0.24 -4.86 -20.59
C GLU A 30 -0.56 -4.74 -19.10
N HIS A 31 -1.77 -4.30 -18.76
CA HIS A 31 -2.20 -4.14 -17.37
C HIS A 31 -3.24 -5.18 -16.99
N ILE A 32 -3.00 -5.90 -15.89
CA ILE A 32 -3.89 -6.91 -15.33
C ILE A 32 -4.63 -6.27 -14.15
N PRO A 33 -5.95 -6.02 -14.24
CA PRO A 33 -6.70 -5.46 -13.13
C PRO A 33 -6.85 -6.50 -12.02
N ALA A 34 -6.25 -6.24 -10.86
CA ALA A 34 -6.33 -7.09 -9.69
C ALA A 34 -6.10 -6.28 -8.41
N THR A 35 -6.93 -6.52 -7.40
CA THR A 35 -6.60 -6.10 -6.03
C THR A 35 -5.41 -6.92 -5.50
N TYR A 36 -4.72 -6.40 -4.50
CA TYR A 36 -3.54 -7.09 -3.98
C TYR A 36 -3.90 -8.43 -3.33
N ALA A 37 -5.09 -8.54 -2.71
CA ALA A 37 -5.62 -9.81 -2.21
C ALA A 37 -5.77 -10.90 -3.30
N GLN A 38 -6.02 -10.51 -4.56
CA GLN A 38 -6.23 -11.45 -5.65
C GLN A 38 -4.93 -11.96 -6.27
N VAL A 39 -3.82 -11.23 -6.12
CA VAL A 39 -2.54 -11.53 -6.79
C VAL A 39 -2.09 -12.99 -6.61
N PRO A 40 -2.06 -13.57 -5.39
CA PRO A 40 -1.68 -14.98 -5.22
C PRO A 40 -2.56 -15.95 -6.02
N SER A 41 -3.86 -15.68 -6.09
CA SER A 41 -4.83 -16.54 -6.77
C SER A 41 -4.71 -16.50 -8.30
N LEU A 42 -4.11 -15.45 -8.86
CA LEU A 42 -3.86 -15.32 -10.29
C LEU A 42 -2.75 -16.26 -10.75
N PHE A 43 -1.69 -16.37 -9.95
CA PHE A 43 -0.42 -16.98 -10.34
C PHE A 43 -0.19 -18.41 -9.83
N ARG A 44 -1.06 -18.92 -8.96
CA ARG A 44 -1.06 -20.33 -8.53
C ARG A 44 -1.27 -21.31 -9.70
N PRO A 45 -0.91 -22.61 -9.57
CA PRO A 45 -0.94 -23.57 -10.67
C PRO A 45 -2.29 -23.77 -11.36
N ASP A 46 -3.40 -23.61 -10.64
CA ASP A 46 -4.77 -23.69 -11.16
C ASP A 46 -5.43 -22.31 -11.37
N GLY A 47 -4.62 -21.24 -11.30
CA GLY A 47 -5.03 -19.87 -11.54
C GLY A 47 -5.18 -19.55 -13.03
N PRO A 48 -5.72 -18.36 -13.37
CA PRO A 48 -5.84 -17.89 -14.74
C PRO A 48 -4.49 -17.59 -15.41
N MET A 49 -3.43 -17.37 -14.65
CA MET A 49 -2.10 -17.00 -15.14
C MET A 49 -1.00 -17.74 -14.36
N PRO A 50 -0.98 -19.08 -14.36
CA PRO A 50 -0.03 -19.85 -13.55
C PRO A 50 1.42 -19.47 -13.89
N ALA A 51 2.26 -19.31 -12.88
CA ALA A 51 3.68 -19.04 -13.07
C ALA A 51 4.45 -20.34 -13.33
N ASP A 52 5.13 -20.43 -14.48
CA ASP A 52 6.05 -21.54 -14.79
C ASP A 52 7.39 -21.41 -14.07
N ALA A 53 7.81 -20.17 -13.82
CA ALA A 53 9.04 -19.83 -13.12
C ALA A 53 8.89 -18.51 -12.37
N ILE A 54 9.60 -18.38 -11.24
CA ILE A 54 9.69 -17.13 -10.49
C ILE A 54 11.15 -16.80 -10.17
N LEU A 55 11.49 -15.52 -10.34
CA LEU A 55 12.78 -14.97 -9.96
C LEU A 55 12.59 -14.13 -8.71
N ILE A 56 13.31 -14.46 -7.65
CA ILE A 56 13.24 -13.79 -6.36
C ILE A 56 14.62 -13.29 -5.94
N GLN A 57 14.64 -12.28 -5.07
CA GLN A 57 15.83 -11.94 -4.30
C GLN A 57 15.60 -12.38 -2.86
N VAL A 58 16.63 -12.97 -2.25
CA VAL A 58 16.60 -13.41 -0.85
C VAL A 58 17.85 -12.94 -0.13
N SER A 59 17.74 -12.75 1.19
CA SER A 59 18.88 -12.45 2.06
C SER A 59 19.82 -13.67 2.19
N ALA A 60 21.06 -13.43 2.61
CA ALA A 60 21.96 -14.53 3.02
C ALA A 60 21.40 -15.29 4.25
N SER A 61 21.96 -16.49 4.49
CA SER A 61 21.38 -17.51 5.38
C SER A 61 21.05 -17.00 6.80
N GLY A 62 19.81 -17.24 7.20
CA GLY A 62 19.29 -17.12 8.56
C GLY A 62 19.65 -18.31 9.44
N PRO A 63 18.99 -18.43 10.60
CA PRO A 63 19.08 -19.63 11.43
C PRO A 63 18.79 -20.89 10.61
N GLU A 64 19.46 -22.00 10.93
CA GLU A 64 19.23 -23.33 10.31
C GLU A 64 19.41 -23.37 8.77
N GLY A 65 20.06 -22.37 8.17
CA GLY A 65 20.31 -22.31 6.73
C GLY A 65 19.14 -21.76 5.90
N MET A 66 18.09 -21.26 6.56
CA MET A 66 16.92 -20.65 5.91
C MET A 66 17.29 -19.41 5.09
N TYR A 67 16.56 -19.15 4.02
CA TYR A 67 16.58 -17.88 3.30
C TYR A 67 15.41 -17.00 3.75
N SER A 68 15.44 -15.71 3.42
CA SER A 68 14.32 -14.80 3.64
C SER A 68 14.09 -13.95 2.39
N LEU A 69 12.83 -13.81 1.97
CA LEU A 69 12.39 -12.87 0.92
C LEU A 69 12.60 -11.39 1.29
N GLY A 70 12.89 -11.11 2.56
CA GLY A 70 13.25 -9.79 3.05
C GLY A 70 12.10 -8.81 2.95
N THR A 71 12.16 -7.89 2.00
CA THR A 71 11.25 -6.74 1.94
C THR A 71 9.97 -6.97 1.16
N SER A 72 9.85 -8.06 0.40
CA SER A 72 8.70 -8.30 -0.48
C SER A 72 8.19 -9.73 -0.37
N VAL A 73 6.97 -9.90 0.15
CA VAL A 73 6.39 -11.23 0.43
C VAL A 73 5.05 -11.42 -0.25
N GLY A 74 4.26 -10.35 -0.43
CA GLY A 74 2.81 -10.49 -0.45
C GLY A 74 2.21 -11.27 -1.58
N GLY A 75 2.42 -10.75 -2.78
CA GLY A 75 1.90 -11.37 -3.99
C GLY A 75 2.70 -12.60 -4.42
N ILE A 76 3.90 -12.82 -3.85
CA ILE A 76 4.87 -13.76 -4.42
C ILE A 76 5.11 -15.00 -3.58
N VAL A 77 4.98 -14.98 -2.25
CA VAL A 77 5.38 -16.13 -1.41
C VAL A 77 4.57 -17.39 -1.71
N ASP A 78 3.27 -17.25 -1.96
CA ASP A 78 2.41 -18.38 -2.33
C ASP A 78 2.78 -18.93 -3.72
N VAL A 79 3.26 -18.06 -4.61
CA VAL A 79 3.74 -18.43 -5.94
C VAL A 79 5.10 -19.14 -5.83
N VAL A 80 6.03 -18.64 -5.01
CA VAL A 80 7.32 -19.28 -4.74
C VAL A 80 7.13 -20.74 -4.31
N ARG A 81 6.17 -21.01 -3.43
CA ARG A 81 5.93 -22.35 -2.89
C ARG A 81 5.27 -23.33 -3.86
N THR A 82 4.77 -22.85 -5.00
CA THR A 82 3.97 -23.64 -5.94
C THR A 82 4.49 -23.60 -7.38
N ALA A 83 5.38 -22.67 -7.70
CA ALA A 83 5.97 -22.53 -9.02
C ALA A 83 6.84 -23.77 -9.35
N PRO A 84 6.81 -24.26 -10.61
CA PRO A 84 7.66 -25.35 -11.06
C PRO A 84 9.17 -25.05 -11.01
N LEU A 85 9.56 -23.77 -11.02
CA LEU A 85 10.95 -23.33 -10.99
C LEU A 85 11.13 -22.05 -10.18
N VAL A 86 11.94 -22.12 -9.13
CA VAL A 86 12.31 -20.98 -8.26
C VAL A 86 13.80 -20.68 -8.40
N ILE A 87 14.12 -19.50 -8.94
CA ILE A 87 15.49 -19.00 -9.07
C ILE A 87 15.67 -17.86 -8.06
N ALA A 88 16.58 -18.04 -7.11
CA ALA A 88 16.85 -17.07 -6.06
C ALA A 88 18.20 -16.39 -6.25
N GLN A 89 18.18 -15.07 -6.39
CA GLN A 89 19.36 -14.22 -6.20
C GLN A 89 19.63 -14.09 -4.70
N VAL A 90 20.75 -14.60 -4.21
CA VAL A 90 21.16 -14.40 -2.80
C VAL A 90 21.95 -13.11 -2.70
N ASN A 91 21.34 -12.10 -2.07
CA ASN A 91 21.92 -10.79 -1.83
C ASN A 91 22.16 -10.61 -0.31
N PRO A 92 23.42 -10.59 0.17
CA PRO A 92 23.71 -10.41 1.60
C PRO A 92 23.29 -9.05 2.15
N ASN A 93 23.04 -8.06 1.28
CA ASN A 93 22.58 -6.73 1.68
C ASN A 93 21.06 -6.65 1.91
N LEU A 94 20.29 -7.66 1.47
CA LEU A 94 18.84 -7.70 1.72
C LEU A 94 18.58 -8.09 3.19
N PRO A 95 17.71 -7.38 3.93
CA PRO A 95 17.41 -7.71 5.31
C PRO A 95 16.75 -9.09 5.42
N TYR A 96 17.06 -9.80 6.49
CA TYR A 96 16.40 -11.04 6.86
C TYR A 96 15.16 -10.71 7.71
N THR A 97 13.96 -10.93 7.20
CA THR A 97 12.71 -10.67 7.92
C THR A 97 12.00 -11.98 8.27
N PHE A 98 11.25 -11.98 9.37
CA PHE A 98 10.59 -13.18 9.86
C PHE A 98 9.17 -13.36 9.31
N GLY A 99 8.63 -14.55 9.52
CA GLY A 99 7.25 -14.89 9.19
C GLY A 99 7.18 -15.62 7.85
N ALA A 100 6.25 -15.20 6.98
CA ALA A 100 6.10 -15.83 5.67
C ALA A 100 7.28 -15.56 4.72
N ALA A 101 8.17 -14.61 5.04
CA ALA A 101 9.38 -14.36 4.29
C ALA A 101 10.35 -15.57 4.29
N GLU A 102 10.30 -16.42 5.32
CA GLU A 102 11.27 -17.49 5.52
C GLU A 102 11.04 -18.67 4.56
N LEU A 103 12.09 -19.03 3.83
CA LEU A 103 12.10 -20.10 2.84
C LEU A 103 13.16 -21.14 3.20
N ARG A 104 12.78 -22.42 3.15
CA ARG A 104 13.73 -23.51 3.30
C ARG A 104 14.58 -23.65 2.03
N PRO A 105 15.82 -24.15 2.14
CA PRO A 105 16.65 -24.42 0.96
C PRO A 105 15.97 -25.31 -0.09
N GLU A 106 15.09 -26.24 0.33
CA GLU A 106 14.38 -27.13 -0.58
C GLU A 106 13.24 -26.44 -1.36
N GLU A 107 12.87 -25.22 -1.00
CA GLU A 107 11.89 -24.40 -1.72
C GLU A 107 12.53 -23.59 -2.87
N ILE A 108 13.84 -23.75 -3.10
CA ILE A 108 14.59 -23.02 -4.13
C ILE A 108 15.33 -24.01 -5.03
N ASP A 109 15.06 -23.96 -6.35
CA ASP A 109 15.70 -24.86 -7.32
C ASP A 109 17.10 -24.39 -7.74
N TRP A 110 17.29 -23.07 -7.85
CA TRP A 110 18.56 -22.50 -8.30
C TRP A 110 18.97 -21.28 -7.49
N VAL A 111 20.17 -21.34 -6.92
CA VAL A 111 20.77 -20.25 -6.14
C VAL A 111 21.81 -19.51 -6.96
N VAL A 112 21.67 -18.19 -7.05
CA VAL A 112 22.61 -17.28 -7.71
C VAL A 112 23.18 -16.32 -6.68
N PRO A 113 24.39 -16.54 -6.15
CA PRO A 113 25.05 -15.57 -5.28
C PRO A 113 25.36 -14.29 -6.07
N LEU A 114 24.72 -13.19 -5.69
CA LEU A 114 24.95 -11.89 -6.34
C LEU A 114 24.62 -10.78 -5.34
N GLU A 115 25.68 -10.11 -4.90
CA GLU A 115 25.59 -8.89 -4.10
C GLU A 115 25.14 -7.73 -4.97
N SER A 116 24.16 -6.97 -4.49
CA SER A 116 23.66 -5.77 -5.14
C SER A 116 23.13 -4.78 -4.11
N ASP A 117 23.09 -3.51 -4.47
CA ASP A 117 22.45 -2.49 -3.64
C ASP A 117 20.95 -2.79 -3.50
N VAL A 118 20.42 -2.61 -2.29
CA VAL A 118 18.97 -2.68 -2.05
C VAL A 118 18.37 -1.34 -2.42
N LEU A 119 17.27 -1.35 -3.18
CA LEU A 119 16.61 -0.12 -3.60
C LEU A 119 15.99 0.58 -2.40
N GLU A 120 16.58 1.71 -1.99
CA GLU A 120 16.07 2.54 -0.92
C GLU A 120 14.93 3.46 -1.38
N LEU A 121 13.91 3.58 -0.55
CA LEU A 121 12.90 4.62 -0.67
C LEU A 121 13.32 5.79 0.23
N ARG A 122 13.65 6.93 -0.39
CA ARG A 122 13.97 8.14 0.36
C ARG A 122 12.78 8.53 1.24
N ARG A 123 13.03 8.67 2.54
CA ARG A 123 12.06 9.21 3.50
C ARG A 123 11.53 10.56 3.00
N ALA A 124 10.21 10.68 2.94
CA ALA A 124 9.58 11.94 2.58
C ALA A 124 9.76 12.94 3.73
N ASP A 125 10.04 14.21 3.39
CA ASP A 125 10.02 15.31 4.36
C ASP A 125 8.69 16.06 4.19
N PRO A 126 7.72 15.90 5.13
CA PRO A 126 6.40 16.45 4.94
C PRO A 126 6.41 17.98 5.08
N GLY A 127 5.87 18.64 4.07
CA GLY A 127 5.68 20.08 4.06
C GLY A 127 4.50 20.52 4.94
N PRO A 128 4.22 21.84 4.99
CA PRO A 128 3.09 22.37 5.75
C PRO A 128 1.74 21.78 5.33
N LEU A 129 1.56 21.57 4.01
CA LEU A 129 0.34 21.02 3.45
C LEU A 129 0.09 19.58 3.92
N GLU A 130 1.12 18.73 3.87
CA GLU A 130 1.01 17.35 4.35
C GLU A 130 0.74 17.29 5.86
N ARG A 131 1.29 18.23 6.63
CA ARG A 131 1.06 18.34 8.09
C ARG A 131 -0.38 18.73 8.41
N GLU A 132 -0.96 19.69 7.69
CA GLU A 132 -2.36 20.10 7.88
C GLU A 132 -3.33 18.95 7.60
N ILE A 133 -3.08 18.17 6.54
CA ILE A 133 -3.84 16.94 6.27
C ILE A 133 -3.63 15.93 7.41
N ALA A 134 -2.39 15.75 7.85
CA ALA A 134 -2.04 14.79 8.88
C ALA A 134 -2.69 15.10 10.24
N GLU A 135 -2.81 16.38 10.62
CA GLU A 135 -3.49 16.81 11.85
C GLU A 135 -4.95 16.33 11.84
N SER A 136 -5.65 16.55 10.74
CA SER A 136 -7.04 16.10 10.58
C SER A 136 -7.18 14.57 10.64
N VAL A 137 -6.21 13.83 10.09
CA VAL A 137 -6.22 12.35 10.17
C VAL A 137 -5.90 11.86 11.58
N ALA A 138 -4.97 12.51 12.29
CA ALA A 138 -4.54 12.12 13.63
C ALA A 138 -5.64 12.28 14.69
N GLU A 139 -6.64 13.14 14.46
CA GLU A 139 -7.85 13.24 15.29
C GLU A 139 -8.74 11.99 15.22
N LEU A 140 -8.67 11.23 14.12
CA LEU A 140 -9.39 9.97 13.97
C LEU A 140 -8.69 8.78 14.63
N VAL A 141 -7.40 8.93 14.94
CA VAL A 141 -6.59 7.87 15.54
C VAL A 141 -6.64 7.98 17.06
N THR A 142 -7.31 7.00 17.67
CA THR A 142 -7.42 6.86 19.12
C THR A 142 -6.48 5.78 19.65
N ASP A 143 -6.23 5.77 20.95
CA ASP A 143 -5.41 4.74 21.59
C ASP A 143 -5.95 3.33 21.29
N GLY A 144 -5.05 2.37 21.11
CA GLY A 144 -5.39 1.00 20.75
C GLY A 144 -5.78 0.79 19.29
N ALA A 145 -5.75 1.81 18.43
CA ALA A 145 -6.09 1.67 17.02
C ALA A 145 -5.13 0.74 16.26
N THR A 146 -5.68 -0.06 15.34
CA THR A 146 -4.89 -0.83 14.38
C THR A 146 -4.82 -0.07 13.06
N LEU A 147 -3.61 0.22 12.60
CA LEU A 147 -3.37 1.16 11.53
C LEU A 147 -2.85 0.48 10.26
N GLN A 148 -3.34 0.97 9.13
CA GLN A 148 -2.77 0.72 7.80
C GLN A 148 -2.41 2.05 7.15
N PHE A 149 -1.23 2.09 6.53
CA PHE A 149 -0.72 3.28 5.86
C PHE A 149 -0.30 2.96 4.42
N GLY A 150 -0.34 3.98 3.56
CA GLY A 150 0.41 4.02 2.31
C GLY A 150 1.80 4.62 2.49
N ILE A 151 2.48 4.93 1.38
CA ILE A 151 3.75 5.67 1.37
C ILE A 151 3.56 7.14 1.00
N GLY A 152 4.52 7.98 1.39
CA GLY A 152 4.63 9.37 0.96
C GLY A 152 4.60 10.37 2.11
N GLY A 153 4.59 11.66 1.78
CA GLY A 153 4.69 12.73 2.77
C GLY A 153 3.53 12.77 3.76
N VAL A 154 2.29 12.51 3.32
CA VAL A 154 1.12 12.50 4.21
C VAL A 154 1.19 11.34 5.23
N PRO A 155 1.38 10.07 4.85
CA PRO A 155 1.57 8.98 5.81
C PRO A 155 2.73 9.22 6.80
N GLU A 156 3.88 9.72 6.33
CA GLU A 156 5.02 10.05 7.20
C GLU A 156 4.70 11.17 8.20
N ALA A 157 3.95 12.20 7.79
CA ALA A 157 3.48 13.25 8.69
C ALA A 157 2.54 12.70 9.76
N ILE A 158 1.60 11.82 9.36
CA ILE A 158 0.65 11.20 10.28
C ILE A 158 1.41 10.38 11.33
N MET A 159 2.27 9.45 10.90
CA MET A 159 3.05 8.63 11.83
C MET A 159 3.88 9.48 12.80
N GLY A 160 4.47 10.58 12.32
CA GLY A 160 5.21 11.53 13.16
C GLY A 160 4.37 12.29 14.20
N MET A 161 3.05 12.39 14.02
CA MET A 161 2.12 13.06 14.95
C MET A 161 1.52 12.11 15.99
N LEU A 162 1.65 10.80 15.82
CA LEU A 162 1.01 9.80 16.68
C LEU A 162 1.85 9.38 17.90
N GLY A 163 3.00 10.01 18.15
CA GLY A 163 3.90 9.65 19.26
C GLY A 163 3.31 9.86 20.66
N ASP A 164 2.23 10.62 20.78
CA ASP A 164 1.51 10.83 22.05
C ASP A 164 0.39 9.79 22.31
N ARG A 165 0.07 8.95 21.32
CA ARG A 165 -0.92 7.86 21.45
C ARG A 165 -0.34 6.65 22.16
N ARG A 166 -1.20 5.72 22.56
CA ARG A 166 -0.83 4.50 23.29
C ARG A 166 -1.42 3.26 22.64
N ASP A 167 -0.69 2.16 22.78
CA ASP A 167 -1.10 0.82 22.39
C ASP A 167 -1.51 0.67 20.91
N LEU A 168 -1.00 1.51 20.03
CA LEU A 168 -1.27 1.41 18.59
C LEU A 168 -0.74 0.09 18.04
N GLY A 169 -1.36 -0.41 16.97
CA GLY A 169 -0.92 -1.59 16.22
C GLY A 169 -0.77 -1.32 14.73
N ILE A 170 0.03 -2.14 14.04
CA ILE A 170 0.16 -2.12 12.58
C ILE A 170 -0.34 -3.44 11.99
N HIS A 171 -1.26 -3.32 11.03
CA HIS A 171 -1.65 -4.35 10.08
C HIS A 171 -1.79 -3.68 8.71
N SER A 172 -0.69 -3.64 7.95
CA SER A 172 -0.58 -2.82 6.74
C SER A 172 -0.19 -3.64 5.52
N GLY A 173 -0.44 -3.09 4.33
CA GLY A 173 0.11 -3.62 3.09
C GLY A 173 1.61 -3.32 2.95
N LEU A 174 2.03 -2.16 3.43
CA LEU A 174 3.41 -1.70 3.34
C LEU A 174 3.75 -0.87 4.59
N ILE A 175 4.99 -0.98 5.05
CA ILE A 175 5.57 -0.11 6.09
C ILE A 175 6.86 0.58 5.61
N SER A 176 7.13 1.76 6.19
CA SER A 176 8.29 2.61 5.91
C SER A 176 8.89 3.17 7.20
N ASP A 177 9.90 4.03 7.05
CA ASP A 177 10.69 4.65 8.12
C ASP A 177 9.85 5.20 9.29
N GLY A 178 8.69 5.79 9.04
CA GLY A 178 7.84 6.38 10.08
C GLY A 178 7.45 5.42 11.20
N VAL A 179 7.38 4.11 10.94
CA VAL A 179 7.08 3.09 11.94
C VAL A 179 8.14 3.03 13.05
N MET A 180 9.42 3.28 12.73
CA MET A 180 10.50 3.29 13.72
C MET A 180 10.24 4.32 14.82
N GLY A 181 9.87 5.55 14.44
CA GLY A 181 9.56 6.62 15.40
C GLY A 181 8.34 6.32 16.27
N MET A 182 7.35 5.60 15.74
CA MET A 182 6.19 5.16 16.53
C MET A 182 6.56 4.10 17.57
N VAL A 183 7.51 3.21 17.26
CA VAL A 183 8.06 2.24 18.23
C VAL A 183 8.91 2.96 19.28
N GLU A 184 9.83 3.83 18.85
CA GLU A 184 10.74 4.56 19.75
C GLU A 184 10.02 5.45 20.76
N SER A 185 8.92 6.08 20.35
CA SER A 185 8.06 6.88 21.24
C SER A 185 7.25 6.05 22.24
N GLY A 186 7.17 4.73 22.04
CA GLY A 186 6.33 3.82 22.82
C GLY A 186 4.84 3.87 22.45
N ALA A 187 4.47 4.60 21.39
CA ALA A 187 3.10 4.67 20.93
C ALA A 187 2.64 3.36 20.26
N LEU A 188 3.55 2.69 19.55
CA LEU A 188 3.29 1.43 18.85
C LEU A 188 3.76 0.23 19.68
N THR A 189 2.80 -0.54 20.20
CA THR A 189 3.07 -1.78 20.94
C THR A 189 2.40 -3.00 20.33
N GLY A 190 1.36 -2.82 19.51
CA GLY A 190 0.57 -3.91 18.91
C GLY A 190 -0.29 -4.70 19.90
N SER A 191 -0.29 -4.35 21.19
CA SER A 191 -0.90 -5.15 22.27
C SER A 191 -2.42 -5.27 22.18
N ARG A 192 -3.09 -4.36 21.46
CA ARG A 192 -4.55 -4.30 21.31
C ARG A 192 -5.07 -4.91 20.01
N LYS A 193 -4.19 -5.38 19.11
CA LYS A 193 -4.61 -5.96 17.85
C LYS A 193 -5.41 -7.25 18.07
N SER A 194 -6.45 -7.44 17.27
CA SER A 194 -7.27 -8.67 17.31
C SER A 194 -6.52 -9.89 16.79
N THR A 195 -5.61 -9.70 15.83
CA THR A 195 -4.80 -10.76 15.25
C THR A 195 -3.33 -10.40 15.35
N ALA A 196 -2.49 -11.40 15.60
CA ALA A 196 -1.05 -11.24 15.78
C ALA A 196 -0.71 -10.05 16.72
N PRO A 197 -1.19 -10.09 17.98
CA PRO A 197 -0.87 -9.04 18.96
C PRO A 197 0.65 -8.92 19.12
N GLU A 198 1.08 -7.71 19.45
CA GLU A 198 2.49 -7.32 19.64
C GLU A 198 3.36 -7.32 18.36
N LEU A 199 2.87 -7.91 17.27
CA LEU A 199 3.57 -7.92 15.98
C LEU A 199 3.13 -6.78 15.07
N ILE A 200 4.12 -6.17 14.42
CA ILE A 200 3.95 -5.31 13.25
C ILE A 200 3.75 -6.23 12.06
N ILE A 201 2.54 -6.25 11.50
CA ILE A 201 2.20 -7.10 10.36
C ILE A 201 2.25 -6.27 9.09
N THR A 202 3.05 -6.71 8.13
CA THR A 202 3.14 -6.10 6.80
C THR A 202 3.33 -7.17 5.74
N THR A 203 3.18 -6.79 4.47
CA THR A 203 3.51 -7.66 3.36
C THR A 203 4.62 -7.13 2.45
N GLU A 204 4.84 -5.82 2.49
CA GLU A 204 5.95 -5.13 1.83
C GLU A 204 6.66 -4.19 2.85
N ALA A 205 7.93 -3.92 2.62
CA ALA A 205 8.73 -2.99 3.41
C ALA A 205 9.58 -2.13 2.47
N ALA A 206 9.45 -0.80 2.56
CA ALA A 206 10.19 0.12 1.70
C ALA A 206 10.61 1.35 2.50
N GLY A 207 11.91 1.61 2.56
CA GLY A 207 12.45 2.74 3.32
C GLY A 207 13.92 2.99 3.06
N SER A 208 14.54 3.74 3.95
CA SER A 208 15.99 4.01 3.92
C SER A 208 16.83 2.80 4.32
N ALA A 209 18.16 2.90 4.14
CA ALA A 209 19.10 1.94 4.71
C ALA A 209 18.96 1.78 6.24
N GLU A 210 18.64 2.85 6.98
CA GLU A 210 18.40 2.79 8.43
C GLU A 210 17.17 1.92 8.74
N PHE A 211 16.09 2.11 7.99
CA PHE A 211 14.90 1.29 8.11
C PHE A 211 15.16 -0.19 7.76
N PHE A 212 15.93 -0.46 6.70
CA PHE A 212 16.30 -1.82 6.34
C PHE A 212 17.17 -2.49 7.41
N HIS A 213 18.09 -1.76 8.02
CA HIS A 213 18.83 -2.26 9.17
C HIS A 213 17.93 -2.54 10.38
N TRP A 214 16.93 -1.69 10.61
CA TRP A 214 15.99 -1.82 11.73
C TRP A 214 15.04 -3.02 11.60
N ILE A 215 14.63 -3.40 10.38
CA ILE A 215 13.80 -4.60 10.16
C ILE A 215 14.63 -5.90 10.08
N ASP A 216 15.93 -5.82 9.83
CA ASP A 216 16.81 -6.99 9.76
C ASP A 216 16.80 -7.74 11.09
N ARG A 217 16.28 -8.98 11.05
CA ARG A 217 16.15 -9.90 12.17
C ARG A 217 15.42 -9.30 13.37
N ASN A 218 14.49 -8.39 13.12
CA ASN A 218 13.67 -7.79 14.16
C ASN A 218 12.42 -8.65 14.45
N PRO A 219 12.32 -9.30 15.62
CA PRO A 219 11.22 -10.22 15.93
C PRO A 219 9.86 -9.52 16.09
N ALA A 220 9.84 -8.18 16.22
CA ALA A 220 8.60 -7.43 16.25
C ALA A 220 7.96 -7.27 14.86
N VAL A 221 8.73 -7.44 13.78
CA VAL A 221 8.25 -7.30 12.39
C VAL A 221 8.00 -8.69 11.81
N CYS A 222 6.77 -8.91 11.37
CA CYS A 222 6.35 -10.17 10.75
C CYS A 222 5.80 -9.89 9.34
N MET A 223 6.51 -10.42 8.35
CA MET A 223 6.05 -10.39 6.97
C MET A 223 4.99 -11.49 6.78
N ALA A 224 3.86 -11.14 6.17
CA ALA A 224 2.74 -12.04 5.95
C ALA A 224 2.28 -11.99 4.48
N PRO A 225 1.69 -13.08 3.94
CA PRO A 225 1.22 -13.10 2.56
C PRO A 225 0.08 -12.10 2.34
N ALA A 226 -0.17 -11.73 1.07
CA ALA A 226 -1.32 -10.90 0.71
C ALA A 226 -2.65 -11.56 1.12
N GLY A 227 -2.73 -12.89 1.04
CA GLY A 227 -3.87 -13.69 1.52
C GLY A 227 -4.09 -13.67 3.04
N TYR A 228 -3.25 -12.98 3.81
CA TYR A 228 -3.47 -12.69 5.23
C TYR A 228 -3.64 -11.19 5.48
N THR A 229 -2.74 -10.37 4.94
CA THR A 229 -2.75 -8.92 5.17
C THR A 229 -3.97 -8.24 4.54
N HIS A 230 -4.42 -8.72 3.38
CA HIS A 230 -5.53 -8.14 2.62
C HIS A 230 -6.79 -9.03 2.63
N ALA A 231 -6.77 -10.15 3.35
CA ALA A 231 -7.92 -11.04 3.48
C ALA A 231 -9.05 -10.37 4.25
N LEU A 232 -10.25 -10.36 3.68
CA LEU A 232 -11.43 -9.72 4.28
C LEU A 232 -11.77 -10.33 5.64
N GLU A 233 -11.60 -11.64 5.82
CA GLU A 233 -11.82 -12.32 7.09
C GLU A 233 -10.85 -11.88 8.20
N VAL A 234 -9.62 -11.48 7.85
CA VAL A 234 -8.63 -10.94 8.79
C VAL A 234 -8.90 -9.46 9.04
N LEU A 235 -9.25 -8.71 8.00
CA LEU A 235 -9.54 -7.29 8.10
C LEU A 235 -10.85 -7.03 8.88
N ALA A 236 -11.89 -7.84 8.66
CA ALA A 236 -13.20 -7.70 9.29
C ALA A 236 -13.21 -7.89 10.81
N VAL A 237 -12.10 -8.36 11.40
CA VAL A 237 -11.97 -8.53 12.85
C VAL A 237 -10.98 -7.55 13.49
N GLN A 238 -10.30 -6.71 12.72
CA GLN A 238 -9.31 -5.78 13.26
C GLN A 238 -9.94 -4.81 14.26
N HIS A 239 -9.34 -4.71 15.44
CA HIS A 239 -9.79 -3.83 16.51
C HIS A 239 -9.48 -2.38 16.16
N ASN A 240 -10.49 -1.51 16.25
CA ASN A 240 -10.36 -0.06 16.08
C ASN A 240 -9.52 0.30 14.84
N PHE A 241 -9.91 -0.26 13.70
CA PHE A 241 -9.11 -0.20 12.48
C PHE A 241 -9.22 1.17 11.81
N VAL A 242 -8.07 1.74 11.41
CA VAL A 242 -8.00 2.97 10.61
C VAL A 242 -7.10 2.72 9.40
N GLY A 243 -7.71 2.64 8.22
CA GLY A 243 -7.01 2.46 6.95
C GLY A 243 -6.82 3.79 6.22
N ILE A 244 -5.58 4.17 5.94
CA ILE A 244 -5.23 5.47 5.38
C ILE A 244 -4.61 5.29 3.99
N ASN A 245 -5.31 5.81 2.99
CA ASN A 245 -4.94 5.74 1.58
C ASN A 245 -4.96 7.12 0.92
N SER A 246 -4.51 7.23 -0.32
CA SER A 246 -4.64 8.43 -1.14
C SER A 246 -5.37 8.12 -2.45
N ALA A 247 -5.80 9.16 -3.16
CA ALA A 247 -6.52 9.04 -4.41
C ALA A 247 -6.10 10.10 -5.42
N VAL A 248 -6.07 9.78 -6.71
CA VAL A 248 -5.84 10.74 -7.78
C VAL A 248 -7.00 11.73 -7.88
N GLN A 249 -8.23 11.22 -7.87
CA GLN A 249 -9.46 12.01 -7.92
C GLN A 249 -10.53 11.44 -6.99
N VAL A 250 -11.36 12.34 -6.43
CA VAL A 250 -12.60 12.00 -5.73
C VAL A 250 -13.75 12.74 -6.39
N ALA A 251 -14.72 11.99 -6.91
CA ALA A 251 -15.94 12.54 -7.50
C ALA A 251 -16.93 12.99 -6.42
N LEU A 252 -17.79 13.98 -6.72
CA LEU A 252 -18.79 14.49 -5.77
C LEU A 252 -19.82 13.45 -5.28
N ASP A 253 -19.97 12.31 -5.97
CA ASP A 253 -20.79 11.20 -5.49
C ASP A 253 -20.06 10.25 -4.51
N GLY A 254 -18.76 10.48 -4.30
CA GLY A 254 -17.86 9.68 -3.47
C GLY A 254 -17.08 8.63 -4.25
N THR A 255 -17.20 8.53 -5.57
CA THR A 255 -16.40 7.58 -6.36
C THR A 255 -14.94 8.00 -6.37
N ILE A 256 -14.02 7.06 -6.14
CA ILE A 256 -12.59 7.34 -5.98
C ILE A 256 -11.79 6.66 -7.09
N ASN A 257 -10.88 7.42 -7.71
CA ASN A 257 -9.84 6.94 -8.61
C ASN A 257 -8.49 7.10 -7.91
N ALA A 258 -7.71 6.03 -7.78
CA ALA A 258 -6.37 6.08 -7.21
C ALA A 258 -5.27 5.64 -8.19
N GLU A 259 -5.61 5.29 -9.41
CA GLU A 259 -4.70 4.51 -10.27
C GLU A 259 -4.52 5.03 -11.69
N SER A 260 -5.34 5.97 -12.17
CA SER A 260 -5.25 6.44 -13.56
C SER A 260 -5.36 7.96 -13.73
N LEU A 261 -4.80 8.48 -14.82
CA LEU A 261 -5.01 9.84 -15.33
C LEU A 261 -5.69 9.73 -16.69
N GLY A 262 -7.02 9.89 -16.70
CA GLY A 262 -7.85 9.48 -17.84
C GLY A 262 -7.60 8.00 -18.16
N ALA A 263 -7.35 7.70 -19.43
CA ALA A 263 -7.06 6.34 -19.89
C ALA A 263 -5.65 5.83 -19.53
N ARG A 264 -4.75 6.69 -19.03
CA ARG A 264 -3.37 6.30 -18.72
C ARG A 264 -3.29 5.74 -17.31
N GLN A 265 -2.90 4.48 -17.18
CA GLN A 265 -2.62 3.86 -15.90
C GLN A 265 -1.34 4.46 -15.29
N ILE A 266 -1.37 4.79 -14.00
CA ILE A 266 -0.23 5.35 -13.24
C ILE A 266 0.12 4.57 -11.98
N SER A 267 -0.76 3.66 -11.55
CA SER A 267 -0.54 2.69 -10.47
C SER A 267 -1.44 1.46 -10.71
N GLY A 268 -1.58 0.55 -9.75
CA GLY A 268 -2.70 -0.38 -9.65
C GLY A 268 -3.64 0.02 -8.49
N PRO A 269 -4.78 -0.68 -8.32
CA PRO A 269 -5.67 -0.49 -7.17
C PRO A 269 -4.98 -0.86 -5.85
N GLY A 270 -3.98 -1.76 -5.91
CA GLY A 270 -3.28 -2.30 -4.75
C GLY A 270 -4.27 -2.89 -3.75
N GLY A 271 -4.01 -2.67 -2.47
CA GLY A 271 -4.87 -3.09 -1.37
C GLY A 271 -5.98 -2.10 -0.99
N GLN A 272 -6.09 -0.94 -1.67
CA GLN A 272 -7.00 0.11 -1.23
C GLN A 272 -8.47 -0.37 -1.15
N PRO A 273 -9.02 -1.09 -2.14
CA PRO A 273 -10.38 -1.63 -2.05
C PRO A 273 -10.51 -2.67 -0.93
N ASP A 274 -9.47 -3.46 -0.66
CA ASP A 274 -9.44 -4.51 0.35
C ASP A 274 -9.57 -3.89 1.75
N PHE A 275 -8.71 -2.91 2.06
CA PHE A 275 -8.73 -2.20 3.35
C PHE A 275 -10.00 -1.37 3.55
N ALA A 276 -10.52 -0.72 2.49
CA ALA A 276 -11.79 0.01 2.57
C ALA A 276 -12.96 -0.93 2.88
N SER A 277 -12.99 -2.10 2.25
CA SER A 277 -13.99 -3.14 2.53
C SER A 277 -13.85 -3.70 3.95
N GLY A 278 -12.62 -3.94 4.41
CA GLY A 278 -12.31 -4.39 5.76
C GLY A 278 -12.79 -3.42 6.84
N ALA A 279 -12.47 -2.14 6.71
CA ALA A 279 -12.91 -1.08 7.62
C ALA A 279 -14.44 -1.01 7.72
N MET A 280 -15.14 -1.14 6.59
CA MET A 280 -16.60 -1.18 6.56
C MET A 280 -17.17 -2.35 7.38
N LEU A 281 -16.52 -3.53 7.34
CA LEU A 281 -17.01 -4.75 7.99
C LEU A 281 -16.77 -4.75 9.51
N ASN A 282 -15.67 -4.13 9.97
CA ASN A 282 -15.31 -4.12 11.39
C ASN A 282 -15.79 -2.86 12.14
N GLY A 283 -16.45 -1.91 11.44
CA GLY A 283 -16.88 -0.64 12.02
C GLY A 283 -15.76 0.38 12.22
N GLY A 284 -14.59 0.13 11.63
CA GLY A 284 -13.45 1.03 11.56
C GLY A 284 -13.65 2.15 10.53
N VAL A 285 -12.56 2.86 10.24
CA VAL A 285 -12.58 4.06 9.41
C VAL A 285 -11.67 3.88 8.21
N SER A 286 -12.21 4.13 7.02
CA SER A 286 -11.43 4.20 5.77
C SER A 286 -11.23 5.66 5.38
N VAL A 287 -9.98 6.09 5.37
CA VAL A 287 -9.56 7.46 5.08
C VAL A 287 -8.90 7.53 3.71
N VAL A 288 -9.35 8.47 2.88
CA VAL A 288 -8.63 8.97 1.71
C VAL A 288 -8.09 10.35 2.06
N ALA A 289 -6.79 10.44 2.29
CA ALA A 289 -6.06 11.66 2.60
C ALA A 289 -5.27 12.14 1.38
N MET A 290 -5.51 13.38 0.95
CA MET A 290 -4.90 13.91 -0.27
C MET A 290 -4.92 15.44 -0.28
N PRO A 291 -3.90 16.10 -0.86
CA PRO A 291 -4.04 17.48 -1.30
C PRO A 291 -5.29 17.67 -2.15
N SER A 292 -5.99 18.79 -1.95
CA SER A 292 -7.19 19.14 -2.72
C SER A 292 -6.87 19.48 -4.18
N THR A 293 -5.61 19.79 -4.49
CA THR A 293 -5.13 20.13 -5.84
C THR A 293 -3.91 19.30 -6.27
N ALA A 294 -3.63 19.34 -7.58
CA ALA A 294 -2.45 18.79 -8.25
C ALA A 294 -1.85 19.83 -9.22
N ALA A 295 -0.75 19.47 -9.87
CA ALA A 295 -0.10 20.29 -10.90
C ALA A 295 0.22 21.73 -10.42
N ARG A 296 0.69 21.87 -9.17
CA ARG A 296 0.99 23.15 -8.50
C ARG A 296 -0.25 24.04 -8.38
N GLY A 297 -1.35 23.49 -7.85
CA GLY A 297 -2.61 24.23 -7.62
C GLY A 297 -3.48 24.41 -8.87
N LYS A 298 -3.06 23.92 -10.04
CA LYS A 298 -3.76 24.19 -11.31
C LYS A 298 -4.91 23.23 -11.61
N VAL A 299 -4.95 22.08 -10.94
CA VAL A 299 -5.94 21.03 -11.18
C VAL A 299 -6.56 20.63 -9.86
N SER A 300 -7.88 20.67 -9.75
CA SER A 300 -8.59 20.13 -8.58
C SER A 300 -8.55 18.60 -8.60
N ARG A 301 -8.36 18.00 -7.42
CA ARG A 301 -8.48 16.55 -7.23
C ARG A 301 -9.84 16.15 -6.67
N ILE A 302 -10.63 17.11 -6.18
CA ILE A 302 -12.08 16.94 -5.99
C ILE A 302 -12.78 17.39 -7.26
N VAL A 303 -13.53 16.48 -7.89
CA VAL A 303 -14.09 16.68 -9.22
C VAL A 303 -15.59 16.39 -9.24
N ARG A 304 -16.32 17.03 -10.17
CA ARG A 304 -17.77 16.79 -10.30
C ARG A 304 -18.08 15.32 -10.66
N ARG A 305 -17.22 14.72 -11.47
CA ARG A 305 -17.21 13.33 -11.91
C ARG A 305 -15.78 12.99 -12.29
N LEU A 306 -15.38 11.73 -12.17
CA LEU A 306 -14.07 11.28 -12.62
C LEU A 306 -13.86 11.65 -14.09
N ASP A 307 -12.59 11.88 -14.47
CA ASP A 307 -12.24 12.21 -15.84
C ASP A 307 -12.73 11.12 -16.81
N SER A 308 -12.99 11.50 -18.05
CA SER A 308 -13.31 10.53 -19.10
C SER A 308 -12.23 9.46 -19.19
N ASN A 309 -12.66 8.19 -19.18
CA ASN A 309 -11.80 7.00 -19.19
C ASN A 309 -10.95 6.78 -17.93
N ALA A 310 -11.13 7.58 -16.87
CA ALA A 310 -10.54 7.28 -15.58
C ALA A 310 -11.17 6.02 -14.97
N VAL A 311 -10.36 5.26 -14.23
CA VAL A 311 -10.79 4.01 -13.59
C VAL A 311 -11.40 4.31 -12.23
N VAL A 312 -12.41 3.54 -11.85
CA VAL A 312 -12.93 3.52 -10.48
C VAL A 312 -12.10 2.52 -9.69
N THR A 313 -11.31 3.00 -8.73
CA THR A 313 -10.57 2.14 -7.80
C THR A 313 -11.45 1.74 -6.62
N THR A 314 -12.03 2.72 -5.94
CA THR A 314 -12.93 2.49 -4.80
C THR A 314 -14.33 2.99 -5.15
N PRO A 315 -15.34 2.09 -5.23
CA PRO A 315 -16.70 2.49 -5.55
C PRO A 315 -17.26 3.36 -4.43
N ARG A 316 -18.16 4.29 -4.79
CA ARG A 316 -18.80 5.22 -3.85
C ARG A 316 -19.48 4.58 -2.64
N THR A 317 -19.81 3.29 -2.70
CA THR A 317 -20.41 2.52 -1.60
C THR A 317 -19.41 2.22 -0.49
N LEU A 318 -18.11 2.20 -0.78
CA LEU A 318 -17.03 2.00 0.18
C LEU A 318 -16.37 3.31 0.64
N ALA A 319 -16.75 4.45 0.04
CA ALA A 319 -16.21 5.74 0.41
C ALA A 319 -16.72 6.19 1.79
N ASP A 320 -15.78 6.48 2.69
CA ASP A 320 -16.05 6.84 4.09
C ASP A 320 -15.55 8.25 4.45
N ARG A 321 -14.27 8.44 4.78
CA ARG A 321 -13.69 9.75 5.12
C ARG A 321 -12.78 10.24 4.00
N ILE A 322 -13.04 11.45 3.51
CA ILE A 322 -12.15 12.15 2.58
C ILE A 322 -11.57 13.36 3.31
N ILE A 323 -10.25 13.50 3.30
CA ILE A 323 -9.53 14.56 4.02
C ILE A 323 -8.59 15.28 3.07
N THR A 324 -8.69 16.61 3.08
CA THR A 324 -7.76 17.52 2.42
C THR A 324 -7.21 18.52 3.43
N GLU A 325 -6.35 19.42 2.99
CA GLU A 325 -5.88 20.55 3.77
C GLU A 325 -7.01 21.51 4.19
N PHE A 326 -8.21 21.41 3.59
CA PHE A 326 -9.37 22.23 3.96
C PHE A 326 -10.33 21.53 4.94
N GLY A 327 -9.99 20.34 5.42
CA GLY A 327 -10.74 19.61 6.43
C GLY A 327 -11.27 18.25 5.96
N GLN A 328 -12.30 17.76 6.64
CA GLN A 328 -12.82 16.39 6.47
C GLN A 328 -14.27 16.36 5.97
N ALA A 329 -14.54 15.49 5.00
CA ALA A 329 -15.87 15.10 4.56
C ALA A 329 -16.16 13.64 4.92
N GLY A 330 -17.15 13.40 5.79
CA GLY A 330 -17.69 12.06 6.04
C GLY A 330 -18.82 11.74 5.08
N LEU A 331 -18.76 10.62 4.36
CA LEU A 331 -19.67 10.27 3.26
C LEU A 331 -20.61 9.10 3.59
N ALA A 332 -20.28 8.28 4.59
CA ALA A 332 -21.12 7.19 5.05
C ALA A 332 -22.51 7.70 5.48
N GLY A 333 -23.57 7.05 5.02
CA GLY A 333 -24.97 7.40 5.34
C GLY A 333 -25.51 8.69 4.71
N ARG A 334 -24.70 9.44 3.94
CA ARG A 334 -25.14 10.70 3.31
C ARG A 334 -25.78 10.46 1.93
N THR A 335 -26.77 11.30 1.60
CA THR A 335 -27.35 11.38 0.24
C THR A 335 -26.33 11.93 -0.75
N LEU A 336 -26.55 11.73 -2.06
CA LEU A 336 -25.65 12.26 -3.09
C LEU A 336 -25.49 13.79 -3.02
N GLY A 337 -26.56 14.53 -2.71
CA GLY A 337 -26.49 15.98 -2.51
C GLY A 337 -25.62 16.36 -1.31
N ALA A 338 -25.84 15.72 -0.15
CA ALA A 338 -25.06 16.00 1.06
C ALA A 338 -23.59 15.56 0.95
N ARG A 339 -23.28 14.56 0.11
CA ARG A 339 -21.90 14.20 -0.25
C ARG A 339 -21.26 15.28 -1.10
N ALA A 340 -21.95 15.74 -2.14
CA ALA A 340 -21.45 16.78 -3.03
C ALA A 340 -21.15 18.08 -2.27
N GLU A 341 -22.06 18.50 -1.37
CA GLU A 341 -21.86 19.67 -0.51
C GLU A 341 -20.62 19.51 0.37
N ALA A 342 -20.48 18.38 1.07
CA ALA A 342 -19.35 18.12 1.96
C ALA A 342 -18.00 18.07 1.23
N LEU A 343 -17.97 17.41 0.07
CA LEU A 343 -16.76 17.33 -0.76
C LEU A 343 -16.37 18.70 -1.33
N ARG A 344 -17.34 19.54 -1.67
CA ARG A 344 -17.09 20.91 -2.11
C ARG A 344 -16.51 21.78 -1.00
N GLU A 345 -16.95 21.59 0.25
CA GLU A 345 -16.41 22.34 1.40
C GLU A 345 -14.92 22.08 1.64
N ILE A 346 -14.46 20.86 1.38
CA ILE A 346 -13.05 20.47 1.51
C ILE A 346 -12.27 20.59 0.19
N ALA A 347 -12.87 21.13 -0.86
CA ALA A 347 -12.16 21.45 -2.10
C ALA A 347 -11.43 22.79 -1.97
N HIS A 348 -10.38 22.98 -2.78
CA HIS A 348 -9.68 24.26 -2.84
C HIS A 348 -10.64 25.39 -3.26
N PRO A 349 -10.61 26.56 -2.58
CA PRO A 349 -11.52 27.67 -2.82
C PRO A 349 -11.69 28.03 -4.30
N ASP A 350 -10.60 28.11 -5.05
CA ASP A 350 -10.58 28.45 -6.49
C ASP A 350 -11.43 27.53 -7.38
N PHE A 351 -11.76 26.32 -6.94
CA PHE A 351 -12.51 25.34 -7.73
C PHE A 351 -13.93 25.10 -7.21
N ARG A 352 -14.31 25.64 -6.05
CA ARG A 352 -15.63 25.35 -5.42
C ARG A 352 -16.80 25.75 -6.32
N ASP A 353 -16.69 26.87 -7.02
CA ASP A 353 -17.73 27.35 -7.94
C ASP A 353 -17.94 26.39 -9.12
N GLN A 354 -16.88 25.68 -9.56
CA GLN A 354 -16.94 24.74 -10.68
C GLN A 354 -17.53 23.37 -10.27
N LEU A 355 -17.76 23.17 -8.97
CA LEU A 355 -18.31 21.96 -8.36
C LEU A 355 -19.80 22.11 -8.02
N THR A 356 -20.48 23.12 -8.56
CA THR A 356 -21.93 23.32 -8.39
C THR A 356 -22.78 22.54 -9.39
#